data_AF-W9RAF4-F1
#
_entry.id   AF-W9RAF4-F1
#
_cell.length_a   1.000
_cell.length_b   1.000
_cell.length_c   1.000
_cell.angle_alpha   90.00
_cell.angle_beta   90.00
_cell.angle_gamma   90.00
#
_symmetry.space_group_name_H-M   'P 1'
#
loop_
_entity.id
_entity.type
_entity.pdbx_description
1 polymer ?
#
loop_
_entity_poly.entity_id
_entity_poly.type
_entity_poly.pdbx_seq_one_letter_code
_entity_poly.pdbx_strand_id
1 'polypeptide(L)'
;MPVVFKLQRLIKTRYSVKPQLGIIAPLEKIIVEIIYHFPPGSTLPDSFPHSDDYFLLHSVVVPGAATKDYPTTYDAVPSDWFTTKKK
;
A
#
# COMPACT_ATOMS: atom_id res chain seq x y z
N MET A 1 -14.87 -10.20 -5.95
CA MET A 1 -15.24 -8.88 -5.39
C MET A 1 -14.01 -7.99 -5.45
N PRO A 2 -14.14 -6.70 -5.77
CA PRO A 2 -13.03 -5.77 -5.76
C PRO A 2 -12.54 -5.51 -4.33
N VAL A 3 -11.25 -5.25 -4.21
CA VAL A 3 -10.56 -5.05 -2.93
C VAL A 3 -9.80 -3.73 -2.98
N VAL A 4 -9.93 -2.93 -1.94
CA VAL A 4 -9.06 -1.77 -1.75
C VAL A 4 -7.86 -2.21 -0.93
N PHE A 5 -6.68 -1.74 -1.31
CA PHE A 5 -5.46 -1.97 -0.55
C PHE A 5 -4.77 -0.65 -0.18
N LYS A 6 -3.98 -0.70 0.89
CA LYS A 6 -3.07 0.36 1.32
C LYS A 6 -1.79 -0.27 1.85
N LEU A 7 -0.66 0.07 1.25
CA LEU A 7 0.68 -0.40 1.64
C LEU A 7 1.43 0.69 2.41
N GLN A 8 1.91 0.37 3.61
CA GLN A 8 2.61 1.31 4.49
C GLN A 8 3.94 0.70 4.97
N ARG A 9 5.09 1.13 4.43
CA ARG A 9 5.68 2.37 4.92
C ARG A 9 6.04 2.53 6.41
N LEU A 10 6.75 1.64 7.10
CA LEU A 10 7.09 1.91 8.51
C LEU A 10 8.31 2.81 8.68
N ILE A 11 9.38 2.56 7.93
CA ILE A 11 10.53 3.48 7.90
C ILE A 11 10.36 4.44 6.71
N LYS A 12 9.68 5.56 6.98
CA LYS A 12 9.26 6.52 5.94
C LYS A 12 10.41 7.18 5.18
N THR A 13 11.59 7.25 5.78
CA THR A 13 12.77 7.91 5.25
C THR A 13 13.58 7.03 4.30
N ARG A 14 13.52 5.69 4.48
CA ARG A 14 14.34 4.74 3.72
C ARG A 14 13.64 4.16 2.50
N TYR A 15 12.32 4.21 2.44
CA TYR A 15 11.57 3.57 1.35
C TYR A 15 10.55 4.52 0.75
N SER A 16 10.22 4.37 -0.52
CA SER A 16 9.02 4.91 -1.18
C SER A 16 8.21 3.80 -1.81
N VAL A 17 6.88 3.95 -1.82
CA VAL A 17 5.95 2.95 -2.34
C VAL A 17 5.02 3.59 -3.35
N LYS A 18 4.87 2.99 -4.53
CA LYS A 18 3.98 3.47 -5.60
C LYS A 18 3.31 2.29 -6.34
N PRO A 19 1.97 2.27 -6.49
CA PRO A 19 0.99 3.07 -5.75
C PRO A 19 0.94 2.64 -4.27
N GLN A 20 0.76 3.62 -3.37
CA GLN A 20 0.61 3.34 -1.95
C GLN A 20 -0.77 2.77 -1.59
N LEU A 21 -1.78 3.08 -2.40
CA LEU A 21 -3.16 2.67 -2.19
C LEU A 21 -3.86 2.59 -3.55
N GLY A 22 -4.89 1.75 -3.65
CA GLY A 22 -5.65 1.59 -4.87
C GLY A 22 -6.72 0.52 -4.75
N ILE A 23 -7.44 0.29 -5.86
CA ILE A 23 -8.48 -0.74 -5.96
C ILE A 23 -8.01 -1.82 -6.93
N ILE A 24 -8.15 -3.07 -6.52
CA ILE A 24 -7.88 -4.26 -7.33
C ILE A 24 -9.24 -4.84 -7.72
N ALA A 25 -9.53 -4.86 -9.01
CA ALA A 25 -10.75 -5.47 -9.53
C ALA A 25 -10.73 -7.01 -9.32
N PRO A 26 -11.89 -7.69 -9.39
CA PRO A 26 -11.93 -9.14 -9.25
C PRO A 26 -10.99 -9.84 -10.23
N LEU A 27 -10.16 -10.76 -9.73
CA LEU A 27 -9.20 -11.55 -10.51
C LEU A 27 -8.07 -10.75 -11.17
N GLU A 28 -7.99 -9.44 -10.92
CA GLU A 28 -6.92 -8.58 -11.42
C GLU A 28 -5.71 -8.56 -10.48
N LYS A 29 -4.61 -7.99 -10.99
CA LYS A 29 -3.34 -7.85 -10.27
C LYS A 29 -2.92 -6.39 -10.28
N ILE A 30 -2.13 -5.99 -9.28
CA ILE A 30 -1.45 -4.70 -9.30
C ILE A 30 0.03 -4.87 -9.03
N ILE A 31 0.85 -4.07 -9.70
CA ILE A 31 2.29 -4.01 -9.48
C ILE A 31 2.56 -2.82 -8.56
N VAL A 32 3.30 -3.08 -7.49
CA VAL A 32 3.72 -2.05 -6.54
C VAL A 32 5.23 -1.95 -6.55
N GLU A 33 5.72 -0.75 -6.80
CA GLU A 33 7.13 -0.39 -6.77
C GLU A 33 7.51 0.03 -5.35
N ILE A 34 8.55 -0.62 -4.80
CA ILE A 34 9.18 -0.24 -3.53
C ILE A 34 10.59 0.24 -3.82
N ILE A 35 10.80 1.55 -3.70
CA ILE A 35 12.08 2.21 -3.96
C ILE A 35 12.81 2.34 -2.63
N TYR A 36 14.00 1.78 -2.53
CA TYR A 36 14.90 2.00 -1.39
C TYR A 36 15.76 3.24 -1.64
N HIS A 37 15.72 4.19 -0.71
CA HIS A 37 16.56 5.39 -0.71
C HIS A 37 17.82 5.09 0.07
N PHE A 38 18.87 4.75 -0.66
CA PHE A 38 20.18 4.53 -0.08
C PHE A 38 20.74 5.84 0.47
N PRO A 39 21.10 5.92 1.77
CA PRO A 39 21.70 7.12 2.33
C PRO A 39 23.03 7.44 1.63
N PRO A 40 23.25 8.69 1.18
CA PRO A 40 24.52 9.10 0.60
C PRO A 40 25.67 8.83 1.58
N GLY A 41 26.75 8.21 1.11
CA GLY A 41 27.94 7.93 1.93
C GLY A 41 27.88 6.65 2.78
N SER A 42 26.80 5.87 2.71
CA SER A 42 26.79 4.53 3.29
C SER A 42 27.46 3.51 2.35
N THR A 43 28.04 2.44 2.90
CA THR A 43 28.76 1.39 2.14
C THR A 43 28.03 0.04 2.14
N LEU A 44 26.86 -0.04 2.79
CA LEU A 44 26.03 -1.23 3.07
C LEU A 44 26.69 -2.23 4.07
N PRO A 45 25.96 -2.95 4.96
CA PRO A 45 24.58 -2.77 5.43
C PRO A 45 24.50 -2.30 6.91
N ASP A 46 23.35 -1.76 7.34
CA ASP A 46 23.06 -1.52 8.78
C ASP A 46 22.84 -2.84 9.54
N SER A 47 22.20 -3.84 8.91
CA SER A 47 22.11 -5.22 9.37
C SER A 47 21.98 -6.17 8.16
N PHE A 48 22.75 -7.26 8.15
CA PHE A 48 22.69 -8.39 7.21
C PHE A 48 23.14 -9.63 7.99
N PRO A 49 22.50 -10.81 7.82
CA PRO A 49 21.44 -11.12 6.86
C PRO A 49 20.03 -10.72 7.32
N HIS A 50 19.91 -9.98 8.41
CA HIS A 50 18.62 -9.59 9.00
C HIS A 50 18.29 -8.15 8.65
N SER A 51 17.02 -7.88 8.36
CA SER A 51 16.47 -6.55 8.18
C SER A 51 15.25 -6.44 9.09
N ASP A 52 15.18 -5.34 9.83
CA ASP A 52 14.03 -4.98 10.65
C ASP A 52 13.03 -4.12 9.84
N ASP A 53 13.15 -4.10 8.51
CA ASP A 53 12.25 -3.36 7.64
C ASP A 53 11.00 -4.19 7.35
N TYR A 54 9.84 -3.61 7.62
CA TYR A 54 8.55 -4.23 7.37
C TYR A 54 7.61 -3.24 6.68
N PHE A 55 6.67 -3.79 5.93
CA PHE A 55 5.61 -3.06 5.24
C PHE A 55 4.27 -3.66 5.66
N LEU A 56 3.31 -2.81 5.98
CA LEU A 56 1.96 -3.21 6.36
C LEU A 56 1.04 -3.08 5.15
N LEU A 57 0.48 -4.20 4.70
CA LEU A 57 -0.58 -4.23 3.70
C LEU A 57 -1.92 -4.35 4.41
N HIS A 58 -2.71 -3.28 4.36
CA HIS A 58 -4.11 -3.31 4.74
C HIS A 58 -4.96 -3.55 3.50
N SER A 59 -5.92 -4.46 3.57
CA SER A 59 -6.88 -4.70 2.50
C SER A 59 -8.30 -4.86 3.05
N VAL A 60 -9.27 -4.32 2.32
CA VAL A 60 -10.69 -4.34 2.68
C VAL A 60 -11.51 -4.54 1.40
N VAL A 61 -12.55 -5.37 1.46
CA VAL A 61 -13.50 -5.51 0.35
C VAL A 61 -14.27 -4.19 0.19
N VAL A 62 -14.38 -3.68 -1.04
CA VAL A 62 -15.08 -2.41 -1.30
C VAL A 62 -16.55 -2.52 -0.83
N PRO A 63 -17.01 -1.68 0.11
CA PRO A 63 -18.42 -1.64 0.50
C PRO A 63 -19.27 -1.14 -0.67
N GLY A 64 -20.30 -1.90 -1.07
CA GLY A 64 -21.23 -1.47 -2.13
C GLY A 64 -20.78 -1.77 -3.57
N ALA A 65 -19.95 -2.80 -3.78
CA ALA A 65 -19.39 -3.26 -5.06
C ALA A 65 -20.40 -3.74 -6.16
N ALA A 66 -21.60 -3.17 -6.20
CA ALA A 66 -22.60 -3.36 -7.25
C ALA A 66 -22.60 -2.24 -8.32
N THR A 67 -21.83 -1.17 -8.13
CA THR A 67 -21.80 -0.05 -9.08
C THR A 67 -20.69 -0.24 -10.11
N LYS A 68 -21.09 -0.26 -11.39
CA LYS A 68 -20.19 -0.15 -12.53
C LYS A 68 -19.34 1.11 -12.39
N ASP A 69 -18.09 1.04 -12.83
CA ASP A 69 -17.09 2.12 -12.85
C ASP A 69 -16.32 2.27 -11.52
N TYR A 70 -15.41 1.33 -11.26
CA TYR A 70 -14.39 1.52 -10.24
C TYR A 70 -13.37 2.56 -10.73
N PRO A 71 -13.19 3.67 -10.02
CA PRO A 71 -12.11 4.59 -10.32
C PRO A 71 -10.79 3.86 -10.08
N THR A 72 -9.99 3.73 -11.14
CA THR A 72 -8.63 3.15 -11.11
C THR A 72 -7.62 4.09 -10.44
N THR A 73 -8.06 5.26 -10.00
CA THR A 73 -7.22 6.36 -9.52
C THR A 73 -7.27 6.48 -8.00
N TYR A 74 -6.09 6.75 -7.41
CA TYR A 74 -5.83 6.95 -6.00
C TYR A 74 -6.81 7.90 -5.27
N ASP A 75 -7.27 8.97 -5.95
CA ASP A 75 -8.12 10.01 -5.35
C ASP A 75 -9.53 9.54 -4.96
N ALA A 76 -9.92 8.35 -5.41
CA ALA A 76 -11.27 7.85 -5.20
C ALA A 76 -11.38 6.79 -4.09
N VAL A 77 -10.34 6.62 -3.28
CA VAL A 77 -10.37 5.73 -2.11
C VAL A 77 -10.49 6.58 -0.84
N PRO A 78 -11.68 6.65 -0.23
CA PRO A 78 -11.88 7.32 1.05
C PRO A 78 -11.01 6.71 2.15
N SER A 79 -10.35 7.56 2.93
CA SER A 79 -9.59 7.12 4.12
C SER A 79 -10.44 6.34 5.12
N ASP A 80 -11.75 6.62 5.12
CA ASP A 80 -12.74 6.01 6.01
C ASP A 80 -12.98 4.53 5.74
N TRP A 81 -12.54 3.98 4.60
CA TRP A 81 -12.60 2.54 4.34
C TRP A 81 -11.60 1.73 5.18
N PHE A 82 -10.60 2.40 5.75
CA PHE A 82 -9.60 1.77 6.62
C PHE A 82 -9.83 2.06 8.11
N THR A 83 -10.88 2.79 8.47
CA THR A 83 -11.23 3.07 9.87
C THR A 83 -12.45 2.23 10.27
N THR A 84 -12.29 1.40 11.31
CA THR A 84 -13.45 0.77 11.94
C THR A 84 -14.21 1.88 12.65
N LYS A 85 -15.42 2.24 12.21
CA LYS A 85 -16.30 3.10 13.02
C LYS A 85 -16.50 2.38 14.36
N LYS A 86 -15.91 2.92 15.43
CA LYS A 86 -16.24 2.48 16.79
C LYS A 86 -17.74 2.74 16.97
N LYS A 87 -18.48 1.66 17.20
CA LYS A 87 -19.88 1.70 17.58
C LYS A 87 -19.99 2.08 19.04
#